data_AF-A0A2P7TBR0-F1
#
_entry.id   AF-A0A2P7TBR0-F1
#
_cell.length_a   1.000
_cell.length_b   1.000
_cell.length_c   1.000
_cell.angle_alpha   90.00
_cell.angle_beta   90.00
_cell.angle_gamma   90.00
#
_symmetry.space_group_name_H-M   'P 1'
#
loop_
_entity.id
_entity.type
_entity.pdbx_description
1 polymer ?
#
loop_
_entity_poly.entity_id
_entity_poly.type
_entity_poly.pdbx_seq_one_letter_code
_entity_poly.pdbx_strand_id
1 'polypeptide(L)'
;MAENSKLLTENTPLTPLKRFFRLLSVDRKDITYLYIYSIFNGMINLSLPLGVQAIIGIIAGGQMITSWVVLVAIVTIGVVLSGGLQIMQMVISETLQQRIFTRASFEFAYRIPRLKLEALNKQYVPELINRFFDTLSLQKGLTKILMDFSASVLQILFGLLLISFYHPLFLLFGTLVVGVILIIFYITGPQGVATSLKESKYKYEVAHWLEEIARTMNTFKLHGNSSLPLTKTDDITNNYLAARKKHFSILLWQ
;
A
#
# COMPACT_ATOMS: atom_id res chain seq x y z
N MET A 1 4.57 27.93 -45.81
CA MET A 1 3.81 28.34 -44.61
C MET A 1 2.82 27.24 -44.22
N ALA A 2 3.30 26.01 -44.01
CA ALA A 2 2.46 24.83 -43.74
C ALA A 2 3.25 23.73 -43.00
N GLU A 3 4.10 24.10 -42.06
CA GLU A 3 4.95 23.15 -41.32
C GLU A 3 4.97 23.49 -39.83
N ASN A 4 3.79 23.67 -39.24
CA ASN A 4 3.70 23.86 -37.78
C ASN A 4 2.39 23.33 -37.15
N SER A 5 1.65 22.45 -37.84
CA SER A 5 0.39 21.90 -37.33
C SER A 5 0.46 20.45 -36.84
N LYS A 6 1.64 19.81 -36.84
CA LYS A 6 1.79 18.38 -36.53
C LYS A 6 2.17 18.04 -35.07
N LEU A 7 2.01 18.99 -34.14
CA LEU A 7 2.27 18.79 -32.70
C LEU A 7 0.99 18.65 -31.85
N LEU A 8 -0.12 18.18 -32.44
CA LEU A 8 -1.34 17.89 -31.68
C LEU A 8 -1.37 16.41 -31.25
N THR A 9 -0.77 16.18 -30.08
CA THR A 9 -1.27 15.27 -29.03
C THR A 9 -1.81 13.89 -29.45
N GLU A 10 -0.93 12.92 -29.63
CA GLU A 10 -1.28 11.54 -29.29
C GLU A 10 -1.31 11.38 -27.77
N ASN A 11 -2.43 11.77 -27.14
CA ASN A 11 -2.70 11.42 -25.75
C ASN A 11 -3.08 9.93 -25.67
N THR A 12 -2.10 9.04 -25.83
CA THR A 12 -2.30 7.64 -25.44
C THR A 12 -2.69 7.64 -23.96
N PRO A 13 -3.83 7.07 -23.56
CA PRO A 13 -4.27 7.07 -22.18
C PRO A 13 -3.20 6.37 -21.33
N LEU A 14 -2.56 7.12 -20.43
CA LEU A 14 -1.53 6.58 -19.53
C LEU A 14 -2.11 5.39 -18.76
N THR A 15 -1.38 4.27 -18.75
CA THR A 15 -1.72 3.10 -17.95
C THR A 15 -1.81 3.48 -16.46
N PRO A 16 -2.65 2.81 -15.66
CA PRO A 16 -2.79 3.12 -14.23
C PRO A 16 -1.45 3.14 -13.48
N LEU A 17 -0.54 2.21 -13.80
CA LEU A 17 0.82 2.16 -13.27
C LEU A 17 1.64 3.40 -13.65
N LYS A 18 1.58 3.84 -14.90
CA LYS A 18 2.33 5.03 -15.35
C LYS A 18 1.80 6.31 -14.71
N ARG A 19 0.49 6.42 -14.45
CA ARG A 19 -0.10 7.52 -13.67
C ARG A 19 0.37 7.51 -12.23
N PHE A 20 0.42 6.33 -11.61
CA PHE A 20 0.90 6.14 -10.25
C PHE A 20 2.36 6.59 -10.08
N PHE A 21 3.27 6.11 -10.94
CA PHE A 21 4.67 6.52 -10.89
C PHE A 21 4.88 8.02 -11.16
N ARG A 22 4.04 8.64 -12.00
CA ARG A 22 4.07 10.09 -12.20
C ARG A 22 3.67 10.85 -10.95
N LEU A 23 2.67 10.38 -10.19
CA LEU A 23 2.26 10.99 -8.93
C LEU A 23 3.37 10.91 -7.87
N LEU A 24 4.02 9.74 -7.78
CA LEU A 24 5.21 9.51 -6.94
C LEU A 24 6.41 10.39 -7.31
N SER A 25 6.60 10.69 -8.60
CA SER A 25 7.80 11.40 -9.09
C SER A 25 8.02 12.79 -8.46
N VAL A 26 6.95 13.41 -7.97
CA VAL A 26 6.99 14.72 -7.33
C VAL A 26 7.68 14.66 -5.97
N ASP A 27 7.53 13.54 -5.24
CA ASP A 27 8.10 13.32 -3.90
C ASP A 27 9.31 12.37 -3.94
N ARG A 28 10.00 12.30 -5.10
CA ARG A 28 11.09 11.34 -5.37
C ARG A 28 12.19 11.35 -4.31
N LYS A 29 12.53 12.52 -3.75
CA LYS A 29 13.61 12.65 -2.77
C LYS A 29 13.26 11.93 -1.46
N ASP A 30 12.05 12.14 -0.96
CA ASP A 30 11.58 11.50 0.27
C ASP A 30 11.47 9.99 0.06
N ILE A 31 10.99 9.57 -1.11
CA ILE A 31 10.92 8.16 -1.51
C ILE A 31 12.33 7.54 -1.55
N THR A 32 13.32 8.23 -2.13
CA THR A 32 14.71 7.75 -2.14
C THR A 32 15.27 7.63 -0.73
N TYR A 33 15.04 8.60 0.15
CA TYR A 33 15.46 8.49 1.55
C TYR A 33 14.80 7.31 2.25
N LEU A 34 13.51 7.12 2.06
CA LEU A 34 12.77 6.00 2.63
C LEU A 34 13.36 4.66 2.15
N TYR A 35 13.70 4.52 0.86
CA TYR A 35 14.39 3.34 0.34
C TYR A 35 15.77 3.14 0.98
N ILE A 36 16.60 4.18 1.05
CA ILE A 36 17.95 4.11 1.64
C ILE A 36 17.84 3.67 3.11
N TYR A 37 16.98 4.32 3.90
CA TYR A 37 16.77 3.95 5.29
C TYR A 37 16.24 2.54 5.44
N SER A 38 15.32 2.10 4.56
CA SER A 38 14.76 0.73 4.60
C SER A 38 15.83 -0.32 4.33
N ILE A 39 16.76 -0.04 3.42
CA ILE A 39 17.90 -0.92 3.14
C ILE A 39 18.81 -1.04 4.36
N PHE A 40 19.23 0.09 4.95
CA PHE A 40 20.08 0.08 6.15
C PHE A 40 19.41 -0.61 7.33
N ASN A 41 18.12 -0.31 7.58
CA ASN A 41 17.37 -0.97 8.65
C ASN A 41 17.21 -2.47 8.38
N GLY A 42 16.96 -2.87 7.13
CA GLY A 42 16.92 -4.28 6.73
C GLY A 42 18.24 -5.00 7.02
N MET A 43 19.38 -4.39 6.67
CA MET A 43 20.71 -4.96 6.94
C MET A 43 20.99 -5.11 8.44
N ILE A 44 20.64 -4.11 9.26
CA ILE A 44 20.82 -4.20 10.72
C ILE A 44 19.89 -5.29 11.29
N ASN A 45 18.62 -5.33 10.89
CA ASN A 45 17.70 -6.36 11.36
C ASN A 45 18.12 -7.77 10.97
N LEU A 46 18.84 -7.94 9.85
CA LEU A 46 19.42 -9.22 9.46
C LEU A 46 20.65 -9.61 10.27
N SER A 47 21.43 -8.65 10.77
CA SER A 47 22.62 -8.94 11.58
C SER A 47 22.28 -9.25 13.03
N LEU A 48 21.16 -8.71 13.55
CA LEU A 48 20.74 -8.91 14.95
C LEU A 48 20.55 -10.39 15.34
N PRO A 49 19.82 -11.24 14.59
CA PRO A 49 19.68 -12.66 14.91
C PRO A 49 21.01 -13.39 14.96
N LEU A 50 21.93 -13.08 14.04
CA LEU A 50 23.27 -13.69 14.00
C LEU A 50 24.11 -13.26 15.21
N GLY A 51 24.04 -11.98 15.58
CA GLY A 51 24.70 -11.46 16.77
C GLY A 51 24.21 -12.13 18.04
N VAL A 52 22.88 -12.26 18.18
CA VAL A 52 22.26 -12.98 19.31
C VAL A 52 22.66 -14.46 19.31
N GLN A 53 22.65 -15.13 18.16
CA GLN A 53 23.06 -16.52 18.02
C GLN A 53 24.52 -16.74 18.44
N ALA A 54 25.42 -15.83 18.06
CA ALA A 54 26.82 -15.87 18.46
C ALA A 54 26.98 -15.70 19.99
N ILE A 55 26.21 -14.80 20.61
CA ILE A 55 26.20 -14.64 22.08
C ILE A 55 25.76 -15.95 22.74
N ILE A 56 24.66 -16.55 22.30
CA ILE A 56 24.16 -17.82 22.83
C ILE A 56 25.22 -18.92 22.68
N GLY A 57 25.86 -19.02 21.52
CA GLY A 57 26.90 -20.01 21.25
C GLY A 57 28.11 -19.90 22.18
N ILE A 58 28.62 -18.68 22.42
CA ILE A 58 29.75 -18.44 23.33
C ILE A 58 29.39 -18.82 24.78
N ILE A 59 28.21 -18.40 25.24
CA ILE A 59 27.74 -18.69 26.60
C ILE A 59 27.51 -20.20 26.79
N ALA A 60 26.83 -20.85 25.85
CA ALA A 60 26.55 -22.29 25.89
C ALA A 60 27.81 -23.15 25.77
N GLY A 61 28.82 -22.68 25.04
CA GLY A 61 30.12 -23.34 24.90
C GLY A 61 31.04 -23.24 26.12
N GLY A 62 30.59 -22.59 27.21
CA GLY A 62 31.38 -22.43 28.44
C GLY A 62 32.60 -21.52 28.28
N GLN A 63 32.72 -20.81 27.16
CA GLN A 63 33.82 -19.88 26.90
C GLN A 63 33.50 -18.54 27.57
N MET A 64 33.80 -18.44 28.87
CA MET A 64 33.74 -17.20 29.64
C MET A 64 34.91 -16.26 29.25
N ILE A 65 34.95 -15.86 27.98
CA ILE A 65 35.89 -14.87 27.45
C ILE A 65 35.22 -13.50 27.54
N THR A 66 35.97 -12.45 27.88
CA THR A 66 35.52 -11.04 27.96
C THR A 66 34.75 -10.54 26.72
N SER A 67 34.89 -11.25 25.59
CA SER A 67 34.25 -11.00 24.30
C SER A 67 32.72 -11.05 24.33
N TRP A 68 32.08 -11.80 25.23
CA TRP A 68 30.60 -11.88 25.24
C TRP A 68 29.97 -10.54 25.68
N VAL A 69 30.56 -9.84 26.66
CA VAL A 69 30.10 -8.53 27.13
C VAL A 69 30.20 -7.49 26.02
N VAL A 70 31.30 -7.50 25.27
CA VAL A 70 31.53 -6.61 24.13
C VAL A 70 30.50 -6.88 23.03
N LEU A 71 30.24 -8.16 22.73
CA LEU A 71 29.27 -8.55 21.72
C LEU A 71 27.84 -8.15 22.11
N VAL A 72 27.45 -8.33 23.37
CA VAL A 72 26.17 -7.84 23.91
C VAL A 72 26.07 -6.33 23.74
N ALA A 73 27.10 -5.57 24.12
CA ALA A 73 27.09 -4.11 23.98
C ALA A 73 26.92 -3.68 22.50
N ILE A 74 27.63 -4.32 21.57
CA ILE A 74 27.51 -4.06 20.12
C ILE A 74 26.09 -4.37 19.63
N VAL A 75 25.53 -5.52 20.00
CA VAL A 75 24.17 -5.90 19.61
C VAL A 75 23.14 -4.92 20.19
N THR A 76 23.27 -4.53 21.47
CA THR A 76 22.40 -3.53 22.10
C THR A 76 22.46 -2.19 21.37
N ILE A 77 23.66 -1.70 21.03
CA ILE A 77 23.82 -0.47 20.22
C ILE A 77 23.15 -0.64 18.86
N GLY A 78 23.32 -1.79 18.21
CA GLY A 78 22.66 -2.11 16.93
C GLY A 78 21.13 -2.04 17.02
N VAL A 79 20.53 -2.59 18.10
CA VAL A 79 19.09 -2.51 18.36
C VAL A 79 18.64 -1.06 18.54
N VAL A 80 19.36 -0.27 19.34
CA VAL A 80 19.04 1.16 19.57
C VAL A 80 19.12 1.95 18.25
N LEU A 81 20.16 1.72 17.45
CA LEU A 81 20.32 2.35 16.13
C LEU A 81 19.20 1.95 15.17
N SER A 82 18.81 0.67 15.12
CA SER A 82 17.68 0.19 14.32
C SER A 82 16.38 0.88 14.72
N GLY A 83 16.11 1.00 16.02
CA GLY A 83 14.95 1.75 16.55
C GLY A 83 14.97 3.22 16.11
N GLY A 84 16.13 3.88 16.17
CA GLY A 84 16.29 5.25 15.69
C GLY A 84 16.01 5.39 14.19
N LEU A 85 16.53 4.48 13.36
CA LEU A 85 16.24 4.45 11.92
C LEU A 85 14.76 4.22 11.64
N GLN A 86 14.11 3.35 12.40
CA GLN A 86 12.67 3.09 12.25
C GLN A 86 11.82 4.32 12.59
N ILE A 87 12.20 5.10 13.62
CA ILE A 87 11.55 6.38 13.94
C ILE A 87 11.73 7.37 12.78
N MET A 88 12.95 7.50 12.25
CA MET A 88 13.21 8.40 11.10
C MET A 88 12.38 8.01 9.88
N GLN A 89 12.27 6.71 9.59
CA GLN A 89 11.38 6.21 8.53
C GLN A 89 9.94 6.64 8.78
N MET A 90 9.42 6.43 9.99
CA MET A 90 8.04 6.80 10.36
C MET A 90 7.77 8.30 10.15
N VAL A 91 8.71 9.16 10.55
CA VAL A 91 8.60 10.62 10.36
C VAL A 91 8.58 10.99 8.87
N ILE A 92 9.44 10.37 8.06
CA ILE A 92 9.46 10.60 6.60
C ILE A 92 8.14 10.14 5.98
N SER A 93 7.61 8.98 6.37
CA SER A 93 6.32 8.52 5.86
C SER A 93 5.17 9.44 6.22
N GLU A 94 5.14 9.93 7.46
CA GLU A 94 4.09 10.83 7.91
C GLU A 94 4.13 12.13 7.09
N THR A 95 5.33 12.68 6.89
CA THR A 95 5.53 13.86 6.04
C THR A 95 5.08 13.61 4.59
N LEU A 96 5.38 12.44 4.03
CA LEU A 96 4.96 12.06 2.68
C LEU A 96 3.44 11.97 2.58
N GLN A 97 2.77 11.33 3.55
CA GLN A 97 1.31 11.21 3.60
C GLN A 97 0.66 12.59 3.69
N GLN A 98 1.14 13.47 4.57
CA GLN A 98 0.63 14.84 4.70
C GLN A 98 0.75 15.63 3.39
N ARG A 99 1.89 15.51 2.69
CA ARG A 99 2.12 16.18 1.39
C ARG A 99 1.18 15.64 0.31
N ILE A 100 1.02 14.32 0.20
CA ILE A 100 0.12 13.69 -0.77
C ILE A 100 -1.32 14.14 -0.53
N PHE A 101 -1.79 14.09 0.72
CA PHE A 101 -3.14 14.51 1.10
C PHE A 101 -3.39 15.98 0.77
N THR A 102 -2.48 16.87 1.16
CA THR A 102 -2.60 18.31 0.91
C THR A 102 -2.64 18.60 -0.58
N ARG A 103 -1.72 18.02 -1.36
CA ARG A 103 -1.66 18.20 -2.82
C ARG A 103 -2.93 17.70 -3.50
N ALA A 104 -3.40 16.51 -3.13
CA ALA A 104 -4.64 15.96 -3.66
C ALA A 104 -5.84 16.86 -3.33
N SER A 105 -5.91 17.40 -2.10
CA SER A 105 -6.98 18.30 -1.69
C SER A 105 -7.03 19.57 -2.57
N PHE A 106 -5.88 20.21 -2.77
CA PHE A 106 -5.78 21.37 -3.67
C PHE A 106 -6.05 21.02 -5.13
N GLU A 107 -5.62 19.86 -5.60
CA GLU A 107 -5.87 19.40 -6.97
C GLU A 107 -7.37 19.18 -7.23
N PHE A 108 -8.09 18.56 -6.29
CA PHE A 108 -9.54 18.40 -6.36
C PHE A 108 -10.24 19.77 -6.27
N ALA A 109 -9.87 20.62 -5.31
CA ALA A 109 -10.46 21.96 -5.17
C ALA A 109 -10.25 22.84 -6.42
N TYR A 110 -9.09 22.72 -7.08
CA TYR A 110 -8.79 23.46 -8.31
C TYR A 110 -9.51 22.90 -9.54
N ARG A 111 -9.62 21.56 -9.65
CA ARG A 111 -10.17 20.90 -10.84
C ARG A 111 -11.68 20.79 -10.84
N ILE A 112 -12.33 20.54 -9.69
CA ILE A 112 -13.79 20.32 -9.62
C ILE A 112 -14.57 21.48 -10.26
N PRO A 113 -14.32 22.76 -9.94
CA PRO A 113 -15.06 23.88 -10.55
C PRO A 113 -14.82 24.04 -12.05
N ARG A 114 -13.78 23.38 -12.59
CA ARG A 114 -13.34 23.49 -14.00
C ARG A 114 -13.73 22.25 -14.82
N LEU A 115 -14.50 21.32 -14.24
CA LEU A 115 -15.00 20.16 -14.96
C LEU A 115 -16.03 20.61 -16.00
N LYS A 116 -15.84 20.19 -17.25
CA LYS A 116 -16.81 20.43 -18.31
C LYS A 116 -18.07 19.61 -18.02
N LEU A 117 -19.23 20.25 -18.00
CA LEU A 117 -20.52 19.58 -17.79
C LEU A 117 -20.80 18.53 -18.87
N GLU A 118 -20.30 18.74 -20.09
CA GLU A 118 -20.39 17.77 -21.20
C GLU A 118 -19.64 16.46 -20.91
N ALA A 119 -18.56 16.51 -20.13
CA ALA A 119 -17.79 15.33 -19.76
C ALA A 119 -18.42 14.52 -18.61
N LEU A 120 -19.40 15.10 -17.92
CA LEU A 120 -20.08 14.47 -16.78
C LEU A 120 -21.16 13.48 -17.20
N ASN A 121 -21.36 13.18 -18.49
CA ASN A 121 -22.18 12.09 -19.07
C ASN A 121 -22.90 11.17 -18.06
N LYS A 122 -23.98 11.67 -17.45
CA LYS A 122 -24.86 10.96 -16.48
C LYS A 122 -24.20 10.50 -15.17
N GLN A 123 -23.01 10.99 -14.81
CA GLN A 123 -22.36 10.74 -13.53
C GLN A 123 -22.65 11.85 -12.53
N TYR A 124 -23.01 11.45 -11.31
CA TYR A 124 -23.28 12.37 -10.22
C TYR A 124 -21.97 12.90 -9.63
N VAL A 125 -21.81 14.23 -9.57
CA VAL A 125 -20.55 14.88 -9.18
C VAL A 125 -20.12 14.52 -7.75
N PRO A 126 -21.02 14.49 -6.73
CA PRO A 126 -20.65 14.02 -5.39
C PRO A 126 -20.09 12.59 -5.34
N GLU A 127 -20.60 11.66 -6.14
CA GLU A 127 -20.05 10.30 -6.23
C GLU A 127 -18.59 10.32 -6.74
N LEU A 128 -18.29 11.20 -7.71
CA LEU A 128 -16.92 11.37 -8.21
C LEU A 128 -15.99 11.97 -7.14
N ILE A 129 -16.51 12.85 -6.29
CA ILE A 129 -15.77 13.46 -5.18
C ILE A 129 -15.42 12.41 -4.13
N ASN A 130 -16.25 11.38 -3.93
CA ASN A 130 -15.91 10.29 -3.00
C ASN A 130 -14.62 9.55 -3.37
N ARG A 131 -14.16 9.63 -4.62
CA ARG A 131 -12.83 9.15 -5.01
C ARG A 131 -11.67 9.92 -4.37
N PHE A 132 -11.92 11.09 -3.79
CA PHE A 132 -10.95 11.76 -2.92
C PHE A 132 -10.51 10.83 -1.78
N PHE A 133 -11.41 10.01 -1.23
CA PHE A 133 -11.05 9.05 -0.18
C PHE A 133 -10.13 7.92 -0.68
N ASP A 134 -10.02 7.68 -1.99
CA ASP A 134 -9.00 6.77 -2.54
C ASP A 134 -7.59 7.33 -2.35
N THR A 135 -7.42 8.65 -2.24
CA THR A 135 -6.11 9.27 -1.96
C THR A 135 -5.57 8.83 -0.60
N LEU A 136 -6.45 8.66 0.39
CA LEU A 136 -6.10 8.15 1.72
C LEU A 136 -5.67 6.68 1.68
N SER A 137 -6.33 5.88 0.85
CA SER A 137 -5.98 4.47 0.67
C SER A 137 -4.66 4.35 -0.08
N LEU A 138 -4.47 5.19 -1.11
CA LEU A 138 -3.27 5.23 -1.94
C LEU A 138 -2.04 5.70 -1.15
N GLN A 139 -2.15 6.74 -0.32
CA GLN A 139 -1.02 7.19 0.50
C GLN A 139 -0.58 6.14 1.53
N LYS A 140 -1.53 5.47 2.19
CA LYS A 140 -1.24 4.40 3.16
C LYS A 140 -0.63 3.19 2.47
N GLY A 141 -1.22 2.78 1.33
CA GLY A 141 -0.72 1.68 0.52
C GLY A 141 0.69 1.97 -0.01
N LEU A 142 0.95 3.20 -0.46
CA LEU A 142 2.26 3.66 -0.90
C LEU A 142 3.31 3.50 0.19
N THR A 143 3.10 4.13 1.35
CA THR A 143 4.04 4.04 2.46
C THR A 143 4.32 2.59 2.83
N LYS A 144 3.27 1.77 2.91
CA LYS A 144 3.39 0.35 3.25
C LYS A 144 4.20 -0.44 2.22
N ILE A 145 3.97 -0.22 0.93
CA ILE A 145 4.75 -0.85 -0.15
C ILE A 145 6.21 -0.37 -0.11
N LEU A 146 6.45 0.92 0.12
CA LEU A 146 7.81 1.45 0.13
C LEU A 146 8.62 0.92 1.32
N MET A 147 8.00 0.75 2.49
CA MET A 147 8.65 0.30 3.72
C MET A 147 8.65 -1.23 3.84
N ASP A 148 7.48 -1.81 4.12
CA ASP A 148 7.34 -3.22 4.50
C ASP A 148 7.78 -4.15 3.37
N PHE A 149 7.38 -3.86 2.14
CA PHE A 149 7.73 -4.71 1.01
C PHE A 149 9.23 -4.61 0.68
N SER A 150 9.83 -3.42 0.69
CA SER A 150 11.28 -3.29 0.50
C SER A 150 12.08 -4.02 1.58
N ALA A 151 11.69 -3.88 2.84
CA ALA A 151 12.33 -4.58 3.96
C ALA A 151 12.18 -6.10 3.82
N SER A 152 10.98 -6.59 3.50
CA SER A 152 10.70 -8.02 3.32
C SER A 152 11.47 -8.63 2.16
N VAL A 153 11.57 -7.92 1.03
CA VAL A 153 12.34 -8.38 -0.14
C VAL A 153 13.82 -8.53 0.22
N LEU A 154 14.42 -7.52 0.87
CA LEU A 154 15.81 -7.62 1.32
C LEU A 154 15.98 -8.75 2.34
N GLN A 155 15.05 -8.89 3.28
CA GLN A 155 15.09 -9.94 4.28
C GLN A 155 15.03 -11.33 3.66
N ILE A 156 14.14 -11.55 2.68
CA ILE A 156 14.05 -12.81 1.93
C ILE A 156 15.35 -13.05 1.14
N LEU A 157 15.84 -12.06 0.40
CA LEU A 157 17.06 -12.20 -0.42
C LEU A 157 18.28 -12.55 0.42
N PHE A 158 18.56 -11.77 1.47
CA PHE A 158 19.69 -12.02 2.36
C PHE A 158 19.49 -13.26 3.22
N GLY A 159 18.26 -13.55 3.66
CA GLY A 159 17.94 -14.78 4.39
C GLY A 159 18.23 -16.02 3.54
N LEU A 160 17.78 -16.03 2.28
CA LEU A 160 18.07 -17.11 1.34
C LEU A 160 19.56 -17.23 1.03
N LEU A 161 20.26 -16.10 0.85
CA LEU A 161 21.70 -16.07 0.63
C LEU A 161 22.47 -16.61 1.83
N LEU A 162 22.06 -16.25 3.05
CA LEU A 162 22.70 -16.72 4.27
C LEU A 162 22.50 -18.22 4.47
N ILE A 163 21.28 -18.71 4.27
CA ILE A 163 20.96 -20.13 4.42
C ILE A 163 21.65 -20.95 3.31
N SER A 164 21.81 -20.42 2.10
CA SER A 164 22.47 -21.15 1.01
C SER A 164 23.95 -21.45 1.27
N PHE A 165 24.63 -20.64 2.11
CA PHE A 165 26.00 -20.94 2.56
C PHE A 165 26.08 -22.15 3.50
N TYR A 166 25.00 -22.54 4.17
CA TYR A 166 25.03 -23.69 5.09
C TYR A 166 24.99 -25.04 4.35
N HIS A 167 24.17 -25.17 3.32
CA HIS A 167 24.08 -26.41 2.54
C HIS A 167 23.41 -26.18 1.17
N PRO A 168 23.91 -26.77 0.06
CA PRO A 168 23.31 -26.61 -1.27
C PRO A 168 21.81 -26.97 -1.36
N LEU A 169 21.34 -27.95 -0.59
CA LEU A 169 19.91 -28.32 -0.51
C LEU A 169 19.02 -27.14 -0.09
N PHE A 170 19.51 -26.24 0.77
CA PHE A 170 18.72 -25.10 1.20
C PHE A 170 18.57 -24.03 0.12
N LEU A 171 19.54 -23.92 -0.79
CA LEU A 171 19.39 -23.06 -1.96
C LEU A 171 18.24 -23.56 -2.84
N LEU A 172 18.18 -24.87 -3.09
CA LEU A 172 17.08 -25.48 -3.86
C LEU A 172 15.72 -25.28 -3.18
N PHE A 173 15.64 -25.52 -1.87
CA PHE A 173 14.41 -25.27 -1.10
C PHE A 173 14.01 -23.79 -1.14
N GLY A 174 14.96 -22.88 -0.97
CA GLY A 174 14.74 -21.44 -1.03
C GLY A 174 14.20 -20.97 -2.37
N THR A 175 14.80 -21.43 -3.47
CA THR A 175 14.31 -21.14 -4.83
C THR A 175 12.91 -21.71 -5.06
N LEU A 176 12.63 -22.91 -4.53
CA LEU A 176 11.29 -23.51 -4.59
C LEU A 176 10.25 -22.64 -3.87
N VAL A 177 10.55 -22.17 -2.66
CA VAL A 177 9.66 -21.29 -1.89
C VAL A 177 9.37 -19.99 -2.65
N VAL A 178 10.40 -19.34 -3.21
CA VAL A 178 10.21 -18.15 -4.04
C VAL A 178 9.34 -18.46 -5.26
N GLY A 179 9.57 -19.60 -5.91
CA GLY A 179 8.75 -20.06 -7.03
C GLY A 179 7.28 -20.22 -6.66
N VAL A 180 6.98 -20.85 -5.52
CA VAL A 180 5.61 -21.01 -5.01
C VAL A 180 4.97 -19.66 -4.73
N ILE A 181 5.68 -18.74 -4.08
CA ILE A 181 5.18 -17.38 -3.82
C ILE A 181 4.84 -16.68 -5.15
N LEU A 182 5.74 -16.74 -6.15
CA LEU A 182 5.50 -16.13 -7.46
C LEU A 182 4.27 -16.72 -8.16
N ILE A 183 4.08 -18.04 -8.09
CA ILE A 183 2.91 -18.73 -8.65
C ILE A 183 1.63 -18.26 -7.97
N ILE A 184 1.62 -18.19 -6.63
CA ILE A 184 0.48 -17.71 -5.84
C ILE A 184 0.11 -16.28 -6.29
N PHE A 185 1.09 -15.36 -6.33
CA PHE A 185 0.85 -13.97 -6.78
C PHE A 185 0.38 -13.90 -8.24
N TYR A 186 0.93 -14.72 -9.13
CA TYR A 186 0.55 -14.73 -10.55
C TYR A 186 -0.92 -15.16 -10.74
N ILE A 187 -1.36 -16.19 -10.02
CA ILE A 187 -2.73 -16.72 -10.13
C ILE A 187 -3.74 -15.82 -9.41
N THR A 188 -3.43 -15.40 -8.18
CA THR A 188 -4.36 -14.63 -7.33
C THR A 188 -4.42 -13.15 -7.68
N GLY A 189 -3.33 -12.57 -8.19
CA GLY A 189 -3.20 -11.13 -8.43
C GLY A 189 -4.31 -10.52 -9.31
N PRO A 190 -4.52 -11.00 -10.55
CA PRO A 190 -5.55 -10.47 -11.43
C PRO A 190 -6.96 -10.58 -10.84
N GLN A 191 -7.25 -11.70 -10.17
CA GLN A 191 -8.54 -11.94 -9.54
C GLN A 191 -8.74 -11.05 -8.30
N GLY A 192 -7.68 -10.86 -7.52
CA GLY A 192 -7.65 -9.98 -6.35
C GLY A 192 -7.94 -8.53 -6.76
N VAL A 193 -7.31 -8.03 -7.82
CA VAL A 193 -7.56 -6.68 -8.35
C VAL A 193 -9.02 -6.54 -8.83
N ALA A 194 -9.51 -7.50 -9.60
CA ALA A 194 -10.88 -7.44 -10.12
C ALA A 194 -11.95 -7.45 -9.00
N THR A 195 -11.75 -8.28 -7.98
CA THR A 195 -12.68 -8.40 -6.86
C THR A 195 -12.59 -7.21 -5.90
N SER A 196 -11.39 -6.69 -5.64
CA SER A 196 -11.18 -5.47 -4.86
C SER A 196 -11.84 -4.25 -5.53
N LEU A 197 -11.74 -4.15 -6.87
CA LEU A 197 -12.40 -3.07 -7.60
C LEU A 197 -13.93 -3.19 -7.51
N LYS A 198 -14.48 -4.41 -7.53
CA LYS A 198 -15.93 -4.64 -7.36
C LYS A 198 -16.39 -4.28 -5.95
N GLU A 199 -15.64 -4.67 -4.92
CA GLU A 199 -15.89 -4.27 -3.53
C GLU A 199 -15.90 -2.74 -3.38
N SER A 200 -14.90 -2.06 -3.94
CA SER A 200 -14.79 -0.60 -3.87
C SER A 200 -15.95 0.10 -4.58
N LYS A 201 -16.43 -0.42 -5.72
CA LYS A 201 -17.62 0.11 -6.42
C LYS A 201 -18.86 0.11 -5.53
N TYR A 202 -19.17 -1.01 -4.87
CA TYR A 202 -20.33 -1.06 -3.97
C TYR A 202 -20.13 -0.19 -2.73
N LYS A 203 -18.89 -0.05 -2.21
CA LYS A 203 -18.58 0.90 -1.14
C LYS A 203 -18.98 2.34 -1.52
N TYR A 204 -18.68 2.74 -2.76
CA TYR A 204 -19.05 4.06 -3.28
C TYR A 204 -20.55 4.19 -3.55
N GLU A 205 -21.21 3.13 -4.02
CA GLU A 205 -22.66 3.12 -4.21
C GLU A 205 -23.42 3.31 -2.88
N VAL A 206 -22.94 2.68 -1.79
CA VAL A 206 -23.50 2.91 -0.44
C VAL A 206 -23.31 4.37 0.00
N ALA A 207 -22.11 4.92 -0.15
CA ALA A 207 -21.83 6.31 0.22
C ALA A 207 -22.73 7.29 -0.56
N HIS A 208 -22.84 7.08 -1.87
CA HIS A 208 -23.73 7.84 -2.74
C HIS A 208 -25.19 7.76 -2.30
N TRP A 209 -25.68 6.56 -1.95
CA TRP A 209 -27.06 6.42 -1.47
C TRP A 209 -27.32 7.19 -0.18
N LEU A 210 -26.37 7.16 0.76
CA LEU A 210 -26.48 7.92 2.01
C LEU A 210 -26.44 9.43 1.77
N GLU A 211 -25.62 9.91 0.83
CA GLU A 211 -25.61 11.31 0.39
C GLU A 211 -26.96 11.73 -0.20
N GLU A 212 -27.58 10.87 -1.01
CA GLU A 212 -28.89 11.15 -1.60
C GLU A 212 -30.01 11.20 -0.55
N ILE A 213 -29.97 10.30 0.45
CA ILE A 213 -30.87 10.37 1.60
C ILE A 213 -30.68 11.69 2.34
N ALA A 214 -29.44 12.10 2.59
CA ALA A 214 -29.14 13.36 3.27
C ALA A 214 -29.63 14.58 2.45
N ARG A 215 -29.40 14.59 1.14
CA ARG A 215 -29.83 15.64 0.21
C ARG A 215 -31.35 15.78 0.15
N THR A 216 -32.07 14.66 0.24
CA THR A 216 -33.54 14.60 0.12
C THR A 216 -34.23 14.35 1.45
N MET A 217 -33.55 14.62 2.58
CA MET A 217 -34.04 14.35 3.93
C MET A 217 -35.44 14.91 4.21
N ASN A 218 -35.74 16.11 3.69
CA ASN A 218 -37.07 16.73 3.87
C ASN A 218 -38.18 15.90 3.21
N THR A 219 -37.93 15.32 2.04
CA THR A 219 -38.89 14.46 1.34
C THR A 219 -39.21 13.21 2.16
N PHE A 220 -38.20 12.57 2.74
CA PHE A 220 -38.40 11.40 3.61
C PHE A 220 -39.12 11.76 4.91
N LYS A 221 -38.81 12.91 5.51
CA LYS A 221 -39.50 13.42 6.70
C LYS A 221 -40.99 13.69 6.45
N LEU A 222 -41.33 14.27 5.29
CA LEU A 222 -42.71 14.51 4.89
C LEU A 222 -43.50 13.22 4.61
N HIS A 223 -42.83 12.19 4.09
CA HIS A 223 -43.44 10.88 3.86
C HIS A 223 -43.64 10.06 5.15
N GLY A 224 -43.03 10.48 6.26
CA GLY A 224 -43.20 9.92 7.60
C GLY A 224 -42.52 8.56 7.81
N ASN A 225 -42.99 7.52 7.11
CA ASN A 225 -42.63 6.12 7.39
C ASN A 225 -42.24 5.33 6.13
N SER A 226 -41.37 5.91 5.29
CA SER A 226 -40.86 5.22 4.10
C SER A 226 -39.81 4.17 4.49
N SER A 227 -40.01 2.92 4.10
CA SER A 227 -39.01 1.84 4.23
C SER A 227 -37.90 1.93 3.17
N LEU A 228 -38.07 2.77 2.14
CA LEU A 228 -37.16 2.87 1.00
C LEU A 228 -35.69 3.13 1.40
N PRO A 229 -35.36 4.05 2.33
CA PRO A 229 -33.99 4.24 2.82
C PRO A 229 -33.36 2.94 3.31
N LEU A 230 -34.11 2.14 4.07
CA LEU A 230 -33.63 0.90 4.66
C LEU A 230 -33.55 -0.22 3.64
N THR A 231 -34.61 -0.47 2.86
CA THR A 231 -34.64 -1.53 1.84
C THR A 231 -33.51 -1.34 0.83
N LYS A 232 -33.31 -0.13 0.32
CA LYS A 232 -32.26 0.14 -0.66
C LYS A 232 -30.86 0.03 -0.04
N THR A 233 -30.69 0.43 1.22
CA THR A 233 -29.42 0.23 1.93
C THR A 233 -29.12 -1.26 2.10
N ASP A 234 -30.11 -2.07 2.45
CA ASP A 234 -29.96 -3.52 2.58
C ASP A 234 -29.54 -4.16 1.25
N ASP A 235 -30.19 -3.80 0.14
CA ASP A 235 -29.84 -4.30 -1.19
C ASP A 235 -28.37 -4.01 -1.58
N ILE A 236 -27.92 -2.75 -1.42
CA ILE A 236 -26.58 -2.34 -1.83
C ILE A 236 -25.53 -2.92 -0.86
N THR A 237 -25.81 -2.96 0.44
CA THR A 237 -24.87 -3.53 1.42
C THR A 237 -24.74 -5.05 1.27
N ASN A 238 -25.81 -5.78 0.93
CA ASN A 238 -25.73 -7.20 0.60
C ASN A 238 -24.81 -7.46 -0.61
N ASN A 239 -24.87 -6.62 -1.65
CA ASN A 239 -23.95 -6.68 -2.78
C ASN A 239 -22.50 -6.41 -2.38
N TYR A 240 -22.27 -5.42 -1.52
CA TYR A 240 -20.95 -5.15 -0.95
C TYR A 240 -20.41 -6.35 -0.15
N LEU A 241 -21.21 -6.94 0.73
CA LEU A 241 -20.83 -8.10 1.55
C LEU A 241 -20.49 -9.31 0.67
N ALA A 242 -21.28 -9.58 -0.37
CA ALA A 242 -20.99 -10.63 -1.33
C ALA A 242 -19.66 -10.40 -2.07
N ALA A 243 -19.41 -9.17 -2.52
CA ALA A 243 -18.15 -8.80 -3.18
C ALA A 243 -16.95 -8.93 -2.23
N ARG A 244 -17.08 -8.46 -0.98
CA ARG A 244 -16.05 -8.54 0.05
C ARG A 244 -15.73 -9.96 0.44
N LYS A 245 -16.74 -10.83 0.61
CA LYS A 245 -16.55 -12.26 0.87
C LYS A 245 -15.79 -12.93 -0.28
N LYS A 246 -16.13 -12.60 -1.53
CA LYS A 246 -15.42 -13.10 -2.71
C LYS A 246 -13.97 -12.61 -2.74
N HIS A 247 -13.72 -11.33 -2.47
CA HIS A 247 -12.36 -10.79 -2.42
C HIS A 247 -11.54 -11.48 -1.31
N PHE A 248 -12.10 -11.60 -0.10
CA PHE A 248 -11.45 -12.28 1.02
C PHE A 248 -11.15 -13.75 0.73
N SER A 249 -12.03 -14.46 0.01
CA SER A 249 -11.76 -15.85 -0.38
C SER A 249 -10.54 -16.01 -1.27
N ILE A 250 -10.20 -15.00 -2.08
CA ILE A 250 -8.97 -15.00 -2.89
C ILE A 250 -7.76 -14.69 -2.01
N LEU A 251 -7.90 -13.76 -1.07
CA LEU A 251 -6.84 -13.41 -0.11
C LEU A 251 -6.49 -14.59 0.82
N LEU A 252 -7.43 -15.48 1.14
CA LEU A 252 -7.14 -16.68 1.93
C LEU A 252 -6.18 -17.66 1.22
N TRP A 253 -6.14 -17.63 -0.11
CA TRP A 253 -5.21 -18.43 -0.90
C TRP A 253 -3.87 -17.74 -1.15
N GLN A 254 -3.77 -16.44 -0.85
CA GLN A 254 -2.61 -15.59 -1.14
C GLN A 254 -1.66 -15.51 0.06
#